data_AF-A0A6N7VUF7-F1
#
_entry.id   AF-A0A6N7VUF7-F1
#
_cell.length_a   1.000
_cell.length_b   1.000
_cell.length_c   1.000
_cell.angle_alpha   90.00
_cell.angle_beta   90.00
_cell.angle_gamma   90.00
#
_symmetry.space_group_name_H-M   'P 1'
#
loop_
_entity.id
_entity.type
_entity.pdbx_description
1 polymer ?
#
loop_
_entity_poly.entity_id
_entity_poly.type
_entity_poly.pdbx_seq_one_letter_code
_entity_poly.pdbx_strand_id
1 'polypeptide(L)'
;MSSGLSSDLAAQSRLASSKRPRRYTPAHKKQQSSRLPRFLFNIAVVAGTTLGALLIGASEWIWGEFGPITVPQALDNLSGGGEGVPASFYWSIAKLVIAPTVAAFGIAITLLFVAASLKKNGKQFWYRFVSAQLTVACVVVAATGVIFIDQSLSIRKWLFHQPMDADIADYYVQPEILQAVAGDKNLVLIFLESMDDAFGDETIVEGNALEALQNATTDWARIDNFTQYAGGGWSQAGMVSSLCGVPIRAAGEESAENDWDIAAGDGAYMPGVTCLSDLLADAGYTQVFMSGGDLAFANSRNFLQSHGFDKILELRDWEQRGETQITGWGLSDQRLFHYVEEELLSLRDNSQPFMLSFATLDNHRPAPHFPYCPDTYSDETLSAIKCQSDMLAEMLTFMKNEGLLENTVVAMVADHRILQAYPIASYRSTLDIDPDSVPLFNRFYSPSGELAFARDQGSQLDLFPTLYEMLGGKLQDGRAGLGVSFFTPEEAVRRQKTLLPLSWEEQRDVLDSESHEWVEEIWTTPSD
;
A
#
# COMPACT_ATOMS: atom_id res chain seq x y z
N MET A 1 -119.63 38.67 -11.55
CA MET A 1 -119.85 39.24 -12.89
C MET A 1 -118.53 39.11 -13.64
N SER A 2 -118.38 38.04 -14.42
CA SER A 2 -118.64 38.02 -15.87
C SER A 2 -117.46 38.68 -16.62
N SER A 3 -116.45 37.91 -17.07
CA SER A 3 -116.41 37.02 -18.26
C SER A 3 -116.22 37.76 -19.59
N GLY A 4 -115.16 37.42 -20.32
CA GLY A 4 -114.95 37.70 -21.75
C GLY A 4 -113.45 37.58 -22.06
N LEU A 5 -112.93 36.52 -22.70
CA LEU A 5 -113.02 36.18 -24.15
C LEU A 5 -112.69 37.40 -25.03
N SER A 6 -111.81 37.39 -26.03
CA SER A 6 -111.04 36.32 -26.67
C SER A 6 -110.01 36.95 -27.64
N SER A 7 -108.98 36.16 -27.95
CA SER A 7 -108.36 35.94 -29.28
C SER A 7 -107.83 37.09 -30.17
N ASP A 8 -106.57 36.88 -30.57
CA ASP A 8 -106.09 36.80 -31.97
C ASP A 8 -105.09 37.83 -32.53
N LEU A 9 -104.01 37.21 -33.05
CA LEU A 9 -103.28 37.49 -34.29
C LEU A 9 -102.26 38.65 -34.37
N ALA A 10 -101.01 38.21 -34.27
CA ALA A 10 -99.97 38.31 -35.30
C ALA A 10 -99.28 39.65 -35.61
N ALA A 11 -97.95 39.50 -35.70
CA ALA A 11 -97.02 40.12 -36.65
C ALA A 11 -96.14 41.28 -36.16
N GLN A 12 -94.83 40.96 -36.21
CA GLN A 12 -93.72 41.81 -36.65
C GLN A 12 -92.96 42.72 -35.65
N SER A 13 -91.85 42.13 -35.20
CA SER A 13 -90.49 42.55 -35.57
C SER A 13 -89.68 43.41 -34.59
N ARG A 14 -88.41 42.98 -34.49
CA ARG A 14 -87.20 43.72 -34.08
C ARG A 14 -87.04 43.95 -32.58
N LEU A 15 -86.18 43.14 -31.97
CA LEU A 15 -85.09 43.62 -31.11
C LEU A 15 -83.99 42.55 -31.09
N ALA A 16 -83.07 42.70 -32.04
CA ALA A 16 -81.78 42.03 -32.01
C ALA A 16 -80.81 42.89 -31.20
N SER A 17 -80.31 42.35 -30.09
CA SER A 17 -79.03 42.74 -29.50
C SER A 17 -78.53 41.55 -28.68
N SER A 18 -77.80 40.68 -29.36
CA SER A 18 -77.20 39.47 -28.82
C SER A 18 -76.03 39.82 -27.89
N LYS A 19 -76.20 39.54 -26.59
CA LYS A 19 -75.06 39.38 -25.69
C LYS A 19 -74.36 38.07 -26.03
N ARG A 20 -73.24 38.15 -26.78
CA ARG A 20 -72.31 37.03 -26.92
C ARG A 20 -71.68 36.74 -25.54
N PRO A 21 -71.71 35.50 -25.02
CA PRO A 21 -70.84 35.13 -23.92
C PRO A 21 -69.39 35.08 -24.44
N ARG A 22 -68.48 35.80 -23.77
CA ARG A 22 -67.04 35.69 -24.01
C ARG A 22 -66.64 34.22 -23.81
N ARG A 23 -66.24 33.54 -24.89
CA ARG A 23 -65.46 32.29 -24.79
C ARG A 23 -64.18 32.62 -24.02
N TYR A 24 -64.08 32.12 -22.81
CA TYR A 24 -62.82 32.03 -22.08
C TYR A 24 -61.98 30.96 -22.78
N THR A 25 -61.08 31.37 -23.67
CA THR A 25 -59.97 30.52 -24.10
C THR A 25 -59.02 30.39 -22.91
N PRO A 26 -58.70 29.18 -22.42
CA PRO A 26 -57.59 29.06 -21.50
C PRO A 26 -56.35 29.51 -22.26
N ALA A 27 -55.68 30.55 -21.75
CA ALA A 27 -54.32 30.82 -22.16
C ALA A 27 -53.53 29.54 -21.93
N HIS A 28 -53.06 28.91 -23.00
CA HIS A 28 -51.94 27.97 -22.91
C HIS A 28 -50.77 28.78 -22.34
N LYS A 29 -50.64 28.81 -21.00
CA LYS A 29 -49.34 28.98 -20.38
C LYS A 29 -48.51 27.85 -20.96
N LYS A 30 -47.69 28.16 -21.97
CA LYS A 30 -46.50 27.37 -22.28
C LYS A 30 -45.77 27.29 -20.96
N GLN A 31 -45.97 26.18 -20.25
CA GLN A 31 -45.17 25.82 -19.11
C GLN A 31 -43.78 25.67 -19.70
N GLN A 32 -42.98 26.73 -19.57
CA GLN A 32 -41.58 26.74 -19.94
C GLN A 32 -40.94 25.82 -18.91
N SER A 33 -41.05 24.50 -19.14
CA SER A 33 -40.46 23.48 -18.29
C SER A 33 -38.98 23.83 -18.25
N SER A 34 -38.50 24.24 -17.08
CA SER A 34 -37.14 24.74 -16.93
C SER A 34 -36.21 23.66 -17.49
N ARG A 35 -35.42 24.01 -18.51
CA ARG A 35 -34.39 23.10 -19.05
C ARG A 35 -33.30 22.83 -18.01
N LEU A 36 -33.19 23.72 -17.02
CA LEU A 36 -32.17 23.74 -15.99
C LEU A 36 -32.17 22.51 -15.06
N PRO A 37 -33.28 22.07 -14.41
CA PRO A 37 -33.26 20.87 -13.57
C PRO A 37 -32.88 19.60 -14.33
N ARG A 38 -33.27 19.49 -15.60
CA ARG A 38 -32.93 18.33 -16.42
C ARG A 38 -31.47 18.35 -16.88
N PHE A 39 -30.95 19.54 -17.18
CA PHE A 39 -29.55 19.73 -17.50
C PHE A 39 -28.67 19.41 -16.29
N LEU A 40 -29.03 19.90 -15.10
CA LEU A 40 -28.35 19.57 -13.85
C LEU A 40 -28.43 18.08 -13.52
N PHE A 41 -29.59 17.43 -13.73
CA PHE A 41 -29.72 15.98 -13.58
C PHE A 41 -28.77 15.21 -14.52
N ASN A 42 -28.71 15.59 -15.79
CA ASN A 42 -27.79 14.95 -16.74
C ASN A 42 -26.33 15.13 -16.33
N ILE A 43 -25.95 16.32 -15.86
CA ILE A 43 -24.61 16.59 -15.33
C ILE A 43 -24.34 15.68 -14.13
N ALA A 44 -25.26 15.60 -13.17
CA ALA A 44 -25.10 14.77 -11.98
C ALA A 44 -24.92 13.29 -12.33
N VAL A 45 -25.69 12.76 -13.29
CA VAL A 45 -25.56 11.36 -13.76
C VAL A 45 -24.17 11.11 -14.34
N VAL A 46 -23.69 12.00 -15.22
CA VAL A 46 -22.37 11.84 -15.85
C VAL A 46 -21.27 11.99 -14.79
N ALA A 47 -21.31 13.06 -14.00
CA ALA A 47 -20.30 13.32 -12.97
C ALA A 47 -20.24 12.20 -11.93
N GLY A 48 -21.39 11.75 -11.40
CA GLY A 48 -21.43 10.68 -10.40
C GLY A 48 -20.96 9.34 -10.94
N THR A 49 -21.35 8.97 -12.17
CA THR A 49 -20.90 7.71 -12.78
C THR A 49 -19.41 7.75 -13.12
N THR A 50 -18.92 8.86 -13.68
CA THR A 50 -17.51 9.02 -14.04
C THR A 50 -16.62 9.10 -12.79
N LEU A 51 -17.01 9.87 -11.77
CA LEU A 51 -16.28 9.93 -10.51
C LEU A 51 -16.30 8.58 -9.79
N GLY A 52 -17.44 7.91 -9.72
CA GLY A 52 -17.50 6.58 -9.10
C GLY A 52 -16.61 5.56 -9.82
N ALA A 53 -16.59 5.54 -11.16
CA ALA A 53 -15.70 4.68 -11.92
C ALA A 53 -14.22 5.02 -11.72
N LEU A 54 -13.88 6.32 -11.62
CA LEU A 54 -12.53 6.79 -11.29
C LEU A 54 -12.09 6.26 -9.92
N LEU A 55 -12.95 6.40 -8.90
CA LEU A 55 -12.66 5.95 -7.54
C LEU A 55 -12.52 4.43 -7.45
N ILE A 56 -13.36 3.67 -8.14
CA ILE A 56 -13.23 2.20 -8.24
C ILE A 56 -11.89 1.85 -8.89
N GLY A 57 -11.60 2.43 -10.06
CA GLY A 57 -10.35 2.14 -10.78
C GLY A 57 -9.10 2.52 -9.97
N ALA A 58 -9.14 3.66 -9.28
CA ALA A 58 -8.06 4.10 -8.40
C ALA A 58 -7.89 3.18 -7.19
N SER A 59 -8.99 2.74 -6.57
CA SER A 59 -8.97 1.78 -5.46
C SER A 59 -8.35 0.44 -5.88
N GLU A 60 -8.81 -0.13 -7.00
CA GLU A 60 -8.26 -1.39 -7.55
C GLU A 60 -6.76 -1.26 -7.87
N TRP A 61 -6.34 -0.11 -8.36
CA TRP A 61 -4.92 0.17 -8.63
C TRP A 61 -4.10 0.28 -7.34
N ILE A 62 -4.54 1.10 -6.37
CA ILE A 62 -3.86 1.26 -5.07
C ILE A 62 -3.73 -0.09 -4.36
N TRP A 63 -4.83 -0.84 -4.27
CA TRP A 63 -4.83 -2.13 -3.60
C TRP A 63 -3.93 -3.15 -4.29
N GLY A 64 -3.81 -3.06 -5.61
CA GLY A 64 -2.98 -3.97 -6.40
C GLY A 64 -1.49 -3.67 -6.35
N GLU A 65 -1.08 -2.42 -6.14
CA GLU A 65 0.32 -1.99 -6.11
C GLU A 65 0.85 -1.82 -4.67
N PHE A 66 0.00 -1.48 -3.69
CA PHE A 66 0.42 -1.14 -2.31
C PHE A 66 -0.38 -1.87 -1.21
N GLY A 67 -1.50 -2.51 -1.56
CA GLY A 67 -2.49 -2.95 -0.57
C GLY A 67 -3.26 -1.77 0.06
N PRO A 68 -3.93 -1.98 1.20
CA PRO A 68 -4.56 -0.89 1.95
C PRO A 68 -3.49 -0.03 2.63
N ILE A 69 -3.50 1.28 2.33
CA ILE A 69 -2.60 2.29 2.89
C ILE A 69 -3.41 3.48 3.42
N THR A 70 -2.79 4.41 4.12
CA THR A 70 -3.45 5.66 4.56
C THR A 70 -3.30 6.77 3.51
N VAL A 71 -4.14 7.82 3.57
CA VAL A 71 -3.97 9.01 2.72
C VAL A 71 -2.55 9.60 2.83
N PRO A 72 -1.97 9.76 4.04
CA PRO A 72 -0.62 10.28 4.21
C PRO A 72 0.46 9.38 3.60
N GLN A 73 0.36 8.04 3.76
CA GLN A 73 1.26 7.10 3.08
C GLN A 73 1.17 7.21 1.55
N ALA A 74 -0.03 7.41 0.99
CA ALA A 74 -0.19 7.63 -0.44
C ALA A 74 0.46 8.94 -0.92
N LEU A 75 0.45 9.98 -0.08
CA LEU A 75 1.09 11.27 -0.39
C LEU A 75 2.61 11.21 -0.28
N ASP A 76 3.14 10.54 0.75
CA ASP A 76 4.58 10.29 0.89
C ASP A 76 5.13 9.53 -0.33
N ASN A 77 4.40 8.50 -0.77
CA ASN A 77 4.73 7.77 -2.01
C ASN A 77 4.82 8.67 -3.25
N LEU A 78 3.89 9.61 -3.40
CA LEU A 78 3.89 10.56 -4.52
C LEU A 78 5.03 11.59 -4.43
N SER A 79 5.53 11.88 -3.23
CA SER A 79 6.61 12.84 -3.01
C SER A 79 7.97 12.37 -3.55
N GLY A 80 8.25 11.06 -3.53
CA GLY A 80 9.47 10.47 -4.10
C GLY A 80 9.56 10.55 -5.64
N GLY A 81 8.48 10.99 -6.30
CA GLY A 81 8.42 11.13 -7.75
C GLY A 81 8.23 9.79 -8.49
N GLY A 82 8.35 9.84 -9.82
CA GLY A 82 8.12 8.69 -10.72
C GLY A 82 9.35 8.26 -11.51
N GLU A 83 10.54 8.70 -11.12
CA GLU A 83 11.80 8.30 -11.76
C GLU A 83 12.11 6.83 -11.47
N GLY A 84 12.69 6.12 -12.43
CA GLY A 84 12.98 4.68 -12.33
C GLY A 84 11.76 3.75 -12.37
N VAL A 85 10.54 4.29 -12.38
CA VAL A 85 9.30 3.52 -12.48
C VAL A 85 9.10 2.97 -13.91
N PRO A 86 8.84 1.66 -14.08
CA PRO A 86 8.72 1.07 -15.40
C PRO A 86 7.44 1.52 -16.14
N ALA A 87 7.49 1.48 -17.48
CA ALA A 87 6.33 1.79 -18.32
C ALA A 87 5.10 0.93 -18.00
N SER A 88 5.29 -0.32 -17.55
CA SER A 88 4.22 -1.23 -17.13
C SER A 88 3.35 -0.65 -16.00
N PHE A 89 3.95 0.10 -15.07
CA PHE A 89 3.24 0.76 -13.98
C PHE A 89 2.32 1.88 -14.49
N TYR A 90 2.82 2.75 -15.38
CA TYR A 90 1.97 3.77 -16.03
C TYR A 90 0.85 3.13 -16.88
N TRP A 91 1.13 2.00 -17.52
CA TRP A 91 0.11 1.23 -18.23
C TRP A 91 -0.93 0.62 -17.29
N SER A 92 -0.56 0.23 -16.06
CA SER A 92 -1.52 -0.28 -15.07
C SER A 92 -2.52 0.81 -14.67
N ILE A 93 -2.06 2.06 -14.45
CA ILE A 93 -2.93 3.24 -14.24
C ILE A 93 -3.85 3.45 -15.44
N ALA A 94 -3.30 3.45 -16.66
CA ALA A 94 -4.10 3.66 -17.86
C ALA A 94 -5.20 2.60 -18.03
N LYS A 95 -4.88 1.34 -17.71
CA LYS A 95 -5.78 0.19 -17.84
C LYS A 95 -6.84 0.13 -16.75
N LEU A 96 -6.47 0.37 -15.49
CA LEU A 96 -7.36 0.20 -14.34
C LEU A 96 -8.12 1.48 -13.98
N VAL A 97 -7.53 2.64 -14.21
CA VAL A 97 -8.11 3.93 -13.83
C VAL A 97 -8.70 4.64 -15.05
N ILE A 98 -7.87 4.93 -16.05
CA ILE A 98 -8.25 5.84 -17.14
C ILE A 98 -9.28 5.19 -18.08
N ALA A 99 -8.99 3.99 -18.60
CA ALA A 99 -9.86 3.34 -19.59
C ALA A 99 -11.27 3.06 -19.05
N PRO A 100 -11.48 2.51 -17.82
CA PRO A 100 -12.81 2.31 -17.26
C PRO A 100 -13.55 3.64 -17.02
N THR A 101 -12.84 4.68 -16.59
CA THR A 101 -13.40 6.03 -16.38
C THR A 101 -13.91 6.64 -17.70
N VAL A 102 -13.10 6.58 -18.76
CA VAL A 102 -13.48 7.06 -20.10
C VAL A 102 -14.64 6.25 -20.68
N ALA A 103 -14.63 4.92 -20.50
CA ALA A 103 -15.72 4.06 -20.92
C ALA A 103 -17.03 4.40 -20.18
N ALA A 104 -16.98 4.57 -18.86
CA ALA A 104 -18.13 4.96 -18.03
C ALA A 104 -18.70 6.32 -18.46
N PHE A 105 -17.83 7.31 -18.72
CA PHE A 105 -18.23 8.60 -19.26
C PHE A 105 -18.94 8.45 -20.62
N GLY A 106 -18.34 7.73 -21.56
CA GLY A 106 -18.89 7.51 -22.89
C GLY A 106 -20.24 6.78 -22.88
N ILE A 107 -20.38 5.76 -22.02
CA ILE A 107 -21.61 5.01 -21.82
C ILE A 107 -22.71 5.91 -21.25
N ALA A 108 -22.41 6.68 -20.19
CA ALA A 108 -23.37 7.59 -19.56
C ALA A 108 -23.91 8.63 -20.57
N ILE A 109 -23.02 9.26 -21.34
CA ILE A 109 -23.38 10.22 -22.39
C ILE A 109 -24.24 9.56 -23.47
N THR A 110 -23.84 8.38 -23.95
CA THR A 110 -24.58 7.65 -25.00
C THR A 110 -25.99 7.30 -24.53
N LEU A 111 -26.14 6.79 -23.31
CA LEU A 111 -27.43 6.45 -22.73
C LEU A 111 -28.31 7.67 -22.48
N LEU A 112 -27.74 8.83 -22.14
CA LEU A 112 -28.47 10.09 -22.08
C LEU A 112 -28.98 10.55 -23.45
N PHE A 113 -28.19 10.37 -24.51
CA PHE A 113 -28.65 10.61 -25.89
C PHE A 113 -29.78 9.65 -26.29
N VAL A 114 -29.67 8.36 -25.94
CA VAL A 114 -30.73 7.36 -26.15
C VAL A 114 -32.01 7.78 -25.41
N ALA A 115 -31.91 8.16 -24.14
CA ALA A 115 -33.05 8.64 -23.35
C ALA A 115 -33.69 9.90 -23.97
N ALA A 116 -32.87 10.83 -24.46
CA ALA A 116 -33.35 12.03 -25.15
C ALA A 116 -34.09 11.69 -26.46
N SER A 117 -33.56 10.75 -27.25
CA SER A 117 -34.17 10.26 -28.49
C SER A 117 -35.49 9.53 -28.24
N LEU A 118 -35.54 8.63 -27.25
CA LEU A 118 -36.76 7.92 -26.85
C LEU A 118 -37.87 8.89 -26.45
N LYS A 119 -37.52 9.94 -25.69
CA LYS A 119 -38.47 10.99 -25.32
C LYS A 119 -38.96 11.77 -26.53
N LYS A 120 -38.07 12.14 -27.46
CA LYS A 120 -38.42 12.86 -28.70
C LYS A 120 -39.37 12.04 -29.58
N ASN A 121 -39.19 10.72 -29.62
CA ASN A 121 -39.99 9.78 -30.40
C ASN A 121 -41.26 9.29 -29.69
N GLY A 122 -41.64 9.90 -28.55
CA GLY A 122 -42.88 9.58 -27.84
C GLY A 122 -42.88 8.23 -27.10
N LYS A 123 -41.76 7.53 -27.01
CA LYS A 123 -41.62 6.24 -26.31
C LYS A 123 -41.46 6.44 -24.79
N GLN A 124 -42.53 6.93 -24.14
CA GLN A 124 -42.49 7.40 -22.73
C GLN A 124 -42.09 6.31 -21.72
N PHE A 125 -42.59 5.07 -21.91
CA PHE A 125 -42.24 3.95 -21.04
C PHE A 125 -40.72 3.71 -21.04
N TRP A 126 -40.13 3.53 -22.23
CA TRP A 126 -38.70 3.28 -22.40
C TRP A 126 -37.83 4.45 -21.94
N TYR A 127 -38.26 5.69 -22.18
CA TYR A 127 -37.57 6.86 -21.64
C TYR A 127 -37.49 6.83 -20.10
N ARG A 128 -38.61 6.55 -19.43
CA ARG A 128 -38.66 6.46 -17.96
C ARG A 128 -37.81 5.30 -17.45
N PHE A 129 -37.90 4.15 -18.10
CA PHE A 129 -37.09 2.97 -17.76
C PHE A 129 -35.59 3.27 -17.86
N VAL A 130 -35.11 3.76 -19.00
CA VAL A 130 -33.67 4.09 -19.20
C VAL A 130 -33.21 5.18 -18.22
N SER A 131 -34.02 6.21 -17.99
CA SER A 131 -33.66 7.28 -17.04
C SER A 131 -33.57 6.76 -15.60
N ALA A 132 -34.46 5.83 -15.20
CA ALA A 132 -34.41 5.20 -13.89
C ALA A 132 -33.15 4.33 -13.75
N GLN A 133 -32.85 3.50 -14.75
CA GLN A 133 -31.64 2.66 -14.75
C GLN A 133 -30.36 3.51 -14.70
N LEU A 134 -30.30 4.62 -15.44
CA LEU A 134 -29.19 5.58 -15.36
C LEU A 134 -29.03 6.18 -13.97
N THR A 135 -30.13 6.49 -13.30
CA THR A 135 -30.08 7.05 -11.94
C THR A 135 -29.58 5.99 -10.96
N VAL A 136 -30.11 4.76 -11.03
CA VAL A 136 -29.68 3.65 -10.18
C VAL A 136 -28.20 3.33 -10.41
N ALA A 137 -27.78 3.21 -11.67
CA ALA A 137 -26.38 2.94 -12.02
C ALA A 137 -25.44 4.04 -11.51
N CYS A 138 -25.81 5.32 -11.69
CA CYS A 138 -25.04 6.43 -11.15
C CYS A 138 -24.89 6.35 -9.63
N VAL A 139 -25.98 6.10 -8.90
CA VAL A 139 -25.96 6.01 -7.43
C VAL A 139 -25.12 4.82 -6.97
N VAL A 140 -25.29 3.64 -7.59
CA VAL A 140 -24.55 2.43 -7.24
C VAL A 140 -23.06 2.62 -7.52
N VAL A 141 -22.68 3.05 -8.73
CA VAL A 141 -21.26 3.24 -9.10
C VAL A 141 -20.61 4.30 -8.21
N ALA A 142 -21.29 5.41 -7.92
CA ALA A 142 -20.76 6.43 -7.02
C ALA A 142 -20.61 5.90 -5.59
N ALA A 143 -21.61 5.20 -5.05
CA ALA A 143 -21.56 4.65 -3.69
C ALA A 143 -20.48 3.57 -3.56
N THR A 144 -20.38 2.66 -4.55
CA THR A 144 -19.31 1.65 -4.60
C THR A 144 -17.94 2.30 -4.67
N GLY A 145 -17.76 3.31 -5.54
CA GLY A 145 -16.48 4.03 -5.62
C GLY A 145 -16.07 4.67 -4.31
N VAL A 146 -17.01 5.29 -3.58
CA VAL A 146 -16.74 5.86 -2.25
C VAL A 146 -16.38 4.79 -1.21
N ILE A 147 -17.06 3.65 -1.21
CA ILE A 147 -16.76 2.54 -0.29
C ILE A 147 -15.37 1.97 -0.58
N PHE A 148 -15.06 1.72 -1.85
CA PHE A 148 -13.83 1.07 -2.27
C PHE A 148 -12.62 1.96 -1.99
N ILE A 149 -12.67 3.23 -2.38
CA ILE A 149 -11.54 4.14 -2.13
C ILE A 149 -11.31 4.35 -0.62
N ASP A 150 -12.36 4.33 0.19
CA ASP A 150 -12.25 4.41 1.64
C ASP A 150 -11.63 3.14 2.25
N GLN A 151 -11.92 1.96 1.71
CA GLN A 151 -11.23 0.72 2.12
C GLN A 151 -9.75 0.70 1.71
N SER A 152 -9.39 1.40 0.64
CA SER A 152 -7.99 1.47 0.17
C SER A 152 -7.16 2.55 0.87
N LEU A 153 -7.76 3.68 1.25
CA LEU A 153 -7.05 4.87 1.76
C LEU A 153 -7.45 5.32 3.18
N SER A 154 -8.46 4.69 3.79
CA SER A 154 -9.02 5.11 5.08
C SER A 154 -9.50 6.58 5.10
N ILE A 155 -10.01 7.09 3.98
CA ILE A 155 -10.38 8.52 3.79
C ILE A 155 -11.36 9.03 4.84
N ARG A 156 -12.35 8.23 5.25
CA ARG A 156 -13.31 8.65 6.29
C ARG A 156 -12.64 8.87 7.64
N LYS A 157 -11.65 8.05 8.01
CA LYS A 157 -10.89 8.26 9.25
C LYS A 157 -10.15 9.60 9.17
N TRP A 158 -9.42 9.81 8.08
CA TRP A 158 -8.64 11.03 7.84
C TRP A 158 -9.50 12.31 7.78
N LEU A 159 -10.60 12.32 7.01
CA LEU A 159 -11.44 13.53 6.86
C LEU A 159 -12.20 13.92 8.13
N PHE A 160 -12.72 12.93 8.86
CA PHE A 160 -13.62 13.18 9.98
C PHE A 160 -12.92 13.22 11.34
N HIS A 161 -11.59 13.10 11.36
CA HIS A 161 -10.76 13.13 12.56
C HIS A 161 -11.39 12.31 13.68
N GLN A 162 -11.70 11.04 13.40
CA GLN A 162 -12.42 10.22 14.37
C GLN A 162 -11.55 10.13 15.63
N PRO A 163 -12.00 10.68 16.77
CA PRO A 163 -11.20 10.62 17.98
C PRO A 163 -11.08 9.14 18.37
N MET A 164 -9.87 8.63 18.21
CA MET A 164 -9.52 7.29 18.65
C MET A 164 -9.17 7.38 20.14
N ASP A 165 -9.65 6.44 20.94
CA ASP A 165 -9.24 6.33 22.34
C ASP A 165 -7.75 5.91 22.48
N ALA A 166 -7.12 5.52 21.37
CA ALA A 166 -5.74 5.06 21.29
C ALA A 166 -4.90 6.01 20.42
N ASP A 167 -3.68 6.29 20.88
CA ASP A 167 -2.71 7.19 20.27
C ASP A 167 -1.37 6.44 20.10
N ILE A 168 -0.66 6.61 18.99
CA ILE A 168 0.61 5.91 18.73
C ILE A 168 1.72 6.36 19.68
N ALA A 169 1.71 7.63 20.09
CA ALA A 169 2.70 8.22 20.99
C ALA A 169 2.70 7.51 22.35
N ASP A 170 1.53 7.00 22.72
CA ASP A 170 1.25 6.26 23.93
C ASP A 170 1.92 4.86 23.98
N TYR A 171 2.30 4.34 22.82
CA TYR A 171 2.98 3.04 22.64
C TYR A 171 4.42 3.18 22.16
N TYR A 172 4.77 4.31 21.55
CA TYR A 172 6.12 4.61 21.07
C TYR A 172 7.12 4.78 22.21
N VAL A 173 8.34 4.25 22.02
CA VAL A 173 9.49 4.55 22.88
C VAL A 173 10.73 4.87 22.06
N GLN A 174 11.47 5.91 22.46
CA GLN A 174 12.85 6.07 22.03
C GLN A 174 13.70 4.93 22.61
N PRO A 175 14.61 4.32 21.84
CA PRO A 175 15.42 3.20 22.33
C PRO A 175 16.36 3.65 23.45
N GLU A 176 16.22 3.06 24.63
CA GLU A 176 17.16 3.26 25.74
C GLU A 176 18.19 2.13 25.77
N ILE A 177 19.46 2.47 25.50
CA ILE A 177 20.56 1.50 25.38
C ILE A 177 21.13 1.18 26.77
N LEU A 178 20.90 -0.05 27.24
CA LEU A 178 21.53 -0.58 28.45
C LEU A 178 22.93 -1.12 28.20
N GLN A 179 23.18 -1.61 26.99
CA GLN A 179 24.47 -2.09 26.53
C GLN A 179 24.61 -1.84 25.03
N ALA A 180 25.63 -1.09 24.64
CA ALA A 180 25.93 -0.88 23.23
C ALA A 180 26.49 -2.16 22.58
N VAL A 181 26.26 -2.33 21.28
CA VAL A 181 26.92 -3.37 20.48
C VAL A 181 28.45 -3.17 20.52
N ALA A 182 29.20 -4.28 20.55
CA ALA A 182 30.65 -4.23 20.72
C ALA A 182 31.43 -4.07 19.41
N GLY A 183 30.77 -4.18 18.25
CA GLY A 183 31.42 -4.17 16.94
C GLY A 183 32.21 -5.45 16.64
N ASP A 184 31.93 -6.56 17.34
CA ASP A 184 32.57 -7.87 17.14
C ASP A 184 31.81 -8.78 16.16
N LYS A 185 30.61 -8.37 15.75
CA LYS A 185 29.75 -9.06 14.79
C LYS A 185 29.31 -8.11 13.67
N ASN A 186 29.23 -8.64 12.45
CA ASN A 186 28.61 -7.98 11.31
C ASN A 186 27.13 -8.34 11.22
N LEU A 187 26.39 -7.59 10.39
CA LEU A 187 25.01 -7.89 10.03
C LEU A 187 24.87 -7.98 8.50
N VAL A 188 24.23 -9.05 8.03
CA VAL A 188 23.67 -9.12 6.67
C VAL A 188 22.15 -9.22 6.79
N LEU A 189 21.46 -8.19 6.31
CA LEU A 189 19.99 -8.09 6.35
C LEU A 189 19.43 -8.15 4.93
N ILE A 190 18.58 -9.14 4.67
CA ILE A 190 18.08 -9.44 3.35
C ILE A 190 16.59 -9.24 3.35
N PHE A 191 16.13 -8.23 2.63
CA PHE A 191 14.72 -7.97 2.37
C PHE A 191 14.30 -8.76 1.13
N LEU A 192 13.37 -9.68 1.33
CA LEU A 192 12.86 -10.57 0.31
C LEU A 192 11.52 -10.04 -0.19
N GLU A 193 11.51 -9.52 -1.41
CA GLU A 193 10.32 -8.96 -2.05
C GLU A 193 9.14 -9.94 -2.00
N SER A 194 7.95 -9.53 -1.53
CA SER A 194 6.68 -10.25 -1.69
C SER A 194 6.67 -11.75 -1.27
N MET A 195 7.46 -12.18 -0.27
CA MET A 195 7.58 -13.60 0.13
C MET A 195 6.77 -13.99 1.38
N ASP A 196 6.27 -15.22 1.41
CA ASP A 196 5.61 -15.84 2.56
C ASP A 196 5.88 -17.36 2.65
N ASP A 197 5.60 -17.96 3.81
CA ASP A 197 5.88 -19.38 4.05
C ASP A 197 5.03 -20.32 3.18
N ALA A 198 3.90 -19.85 2.63
CA ALA A 198 3.04 -20.66 1.76
C ALA A 198 3.70 -21.00 0.42
N PHE A 199 4.78 -20.33 0.01
CA PHE A 199 5.56 -20.74 -1.16
C PHE A 199 6.31 -22.06 -0.96
N GLY A 200 6.41 -22.55 0.27
CA GLY A 200 6.98 -23.85 0.60
C GLY A 200 5.95 -24.96 0.85
N ASP A 201 4.65 -24.66 0.71
CA ASP A 201 3.57 -25.60 0.99
C ASP A 201 2.91 -26.09 -0.31
N GLU A 202 3.21 -27.35 -0.68
CA GLU A 202 2.66 -28.01 -1.88
C GLU A 202 1.12 -28.16 -1.86
N THR A 203 0.47 -27.95 -0.71
CA THR A 203 -0.99 -27.93 -0.62
C THR A 203 -1.59 -26.58 -1.02
N ILE A 204 -0.77 -25.52 -1.05
CA ILE A 204 -1.15 -24.14 -1.34
C ILE A 204 -0.62 -23.69 -2.71
N VAL A 205 0.57 -24.15 -3.12
CA VAL A 205 1.22 -23.80 -4.39
C VAL A 205 1.67 -25.03 -5.19
N GLU A 206 2.03 -24.84 -6.46
CA GLU A 206 2.58 -25.91 -7.29
C GLU A 206 4.02 -26.25 -6.83
N GLY A 207 4.21 -27.41 -6.20
CA GLY A 207 5.53 -27.81 -5.70
C GLY A 207 6.01 -26.99 -4.51
N ASN A 208 7.31 -27.00 -4.26
CA ASN A 208 7.95 -26.26 -3.16
C ASN A 208 8.97 -25.27 -3.73
N ALA A 209 8.56 -24.00 -3.85
CA ALA A 209 9.42 -22.93 -4.35
C ALA A 209 10.55 -22.57 -3.35
N LEU A 210 10.43 -22.97 -2.09
CA LEU A 210 11.40 -22.63 -1.04
C LEU A 210 12.37 -23.77 -0.71
N GLU A 211 12.32 -24.89 -1.44
CA GLU A 211 13.02 -26.14 -1.07
C GLU A 211 14.52 -25.93 -0.83
N ALA A 212 15.21 -25.25 -1.76
CA ALA A 212 16.65 -25.01 -1.64
C ALA A 212 16.99 -24.16 -0.41
N LEU A 213 16.24 -23.08 -0.19
CA LEU A 213 16.46 -22.18 0.94
C LEU A 213 16.10 -22.84 2.28
N GLN A 214 15.01 -23.61 2.35
CA GLN A 214 14.65 -24.41 3.53
C GLN A 214 15.75 -25.41 3.87
N ASN A 215 16.27 -26.13 2.87
CA ASN A 215 17.37 -27.07 3.08
C ASN A 215 18.64 -26.36 3.57
N ALA A 216 19.00 -25.22 2.97
CA ALA A 216 20.18 -24.43 3.35
C ALA A 216 20.09 -23.80 4.75
N THR A 217 18.87 -23.68 5.30
CA THR A 217 18.59 -23.00 6.58
C THR A 217 17.96 -23.92 7.63
N THR A 218 18.14 -25.24 7.49
CA THR A 218 17.50 -26.24 8.39
C THR A 218 17.84 -26.02 9.87
N ASP A 219 19.03 -25.51 10.16
CA ASP A 219 19.55 -25.23 11.51
C ASP A 219 19.44 -23.75 11.91
N TRP A 220 18.77 -22.92 11.10
CA TRP A 220 18.56 -21.50 11.39
C TRP A 220 17.26 -21.31 12.18
N ALA A 221 17.24 -20.29 13.02
CA ALA A 221 16.03 -19.95 13.75
C ALA A 221 15.01 -19.25 12.85
N ARG A 222 13.74 -19.33 13.23
CA ARG A 222 12.62 -18.61 12.60
C ARG A 222 11.59 -18.23 13.66
N ILE A 223 10.78 -17.25 13.33
CA ILE A 223 9.56 -16.87 14.05
C ILE A 223 8.38 -17.46 13.28
N ASP A 224 7.65 -18.39 13.91
CA ASP A 224 6.62 -19.18 13.23
C ASP A 224 5.41 -18.33 12.78
N ASN A 225 5.05 -17.30 13.53
CA ASN A 225 3.93 -16.38 13.24
C ASN A 225 4.45 -14.95 13.04
N PHE A 226 5.45 -14.79 12.18
CA PHE A 226 5.95 -13.48 11.76
C PHE A 226 5.00 -12.85 10.73
N THR A 227 4.59 -11.61 10.94
CA THR A 227 3.63 -10.93 10.04
C THR A 227 4.07 -9.50 9.70
N GLN A 228 3.33 -8.85 8.82
CA GLN A 228 3.39 -7.41 8.62
C GLN A 228 2.35 -6.72 9.52
N TYR A 229 2.60 -5.46 9.86
CA TYR A 229 1.62 -4.64 10.55
C TYR A 229 0.57 -4.08 9.58
N ALA A 230 -0.52 -3.51 10.10
CA ALA A 230 -1.53 -2.84 9.28
C ALA A 230 -0.91 -1.61 8.60
N GLY A 231 -0.97 -1.55 7.25
CA GLY A 231 -0.30 -0.51 6.46
C GLY A 231 1.16 -0.80 6.11
N GLY A 232 1.72 -1.93 6.57
CA GLY A 232 3.07 -2.42 6.24
C GLY A 232 3.15 -3.33 5.02
N GLY A 233 2.18 -3.28 4.11
CA GLY A 233 2.01 -4.24 3.02
C GLY A 233 2.80 -3.96 1.74
N TRP A 234 3.90 -3.23 1.82
CA TRP A 234 4.69 -2.79 0.67
C TRP A 234 6.14 -2.49 1.08
N SER A 235 7.08 -2.60 0.14
CA SER A 235 8.51 -2.78 0.42
C SER A 235 9.10 -1.73 1.34
N GLN A 236 8.86 -0.44 1.06
CA GLN A 236 9.42 0.63 1.88
C GLN A 236 8.84 0.61 3.30
N ALA A 237 7.53 0.40 3.47
CA ALA A 237 6.92 0.32 4.79
C ALA A 237 7.43 -0.88 5.59
N GLY A 238 7.70 -2.01 4.92
CA GLY A 238 8.37 -3.16 5.49
C GLY A 238 9.80 -2.85 5.93
N MET A 239 10.59 -2.22 5.06
CA MET A 239 11.98 -1.84 5.36
C MET A 239 12.10 -0.83 6.49
N VAL A 240 11.34 0.28 6.43
CA VAL A 240 11.34 1.33 7.46
C VAL A 240 10.92 0.76 8.81
N SER A 241 9.84 -0.02 8.86
CA SER A 241 9.40 -0.64 10.12
C SER A 241 10.40 -1.64 10.67
N SER A 242 11.06 -2.41 9.80
CA SER A 242 12.09 -3.37 10.21
C SER A 242 13.33 -2.70 10.79
N LEU A 243 13.70 -1.54 10.26
CA LEU A 243 14.88 -0.79 10.69
C LEU A 243 14.58 0.15 11.86
N CYS A 244 13.38 0.72 11.95
CA CYS A 244 13.06 1.80 12.89
C CYS A 244 12.00 1.44 13.94
N GLY A 245 11.32 0.30 13.78
CA GLY A 245 10.24 -0.12 14.69
C GLY A 245 9.01 0.79 14.64
N VAL A 246 8.79 1.55 13.56
CA VAL A 246 7.64 2.46 13.39
C VAL A 246 7.03 2.37 11.99
N PRO A 247 5.73 2.68 11.81
CA PRO A 247 5.15 2.85 10.48
C PRO A 247 5.70 4.10 9.79
N ILE A 248 5.57 4.16 8.47
CA ILE A 248 5.78 5.41 7.71
C ILE A 248 4.67 6.41 8.04
N ARG A 249 5.06 7.64 8.41
CA ARG A 249 4.18 8.79 8.60
C ARG A 249 4.68 9.96 7.79
N ALA A 250 3.80 10.62 7.04
CA ALA A 250 4.22 11.69 6.14
C ALA A 250 4.44 13.00 6.89
N ALA A 251 5.39 13.80 6.43
CA ALA A 251 5.55 15.18 6.92
C ALA A 251 4.28 16.00 6.62
N GLY A 252 3.81 16.83 7.55
CA GLY A 252 2.64 17.68 7.33
C GLY A 252 1.30 16.93 7.43
N GLU A 253 1.30 15.64 7.76
CA GLU A 253 0.09 14.85 8.02
C GLU A 253 -0.75 15.44 9.17
N GLU A 254 -0.10 16.15 10.09
CA GLU A 254 -0.68 16.84 11.24
C GLU A 254 -1.39 18.17 10.88
N SER A 255 -1.18 18.69 9.67
CA SER A 255 -1.69 20.02 9.30
C SER A 255 -3.21 20.02 9.08
N ALA A 256 -3.97 20.40 10.12
CA ALA A 256 -5.41 20.68 10.02
C ALA A 256 -5.74 21.86 9.09
N GLU A 257 -4.75 22.71 8.80
CA GLU A 257 -4.80 23.72 7.76
C GLU A 257 -4.31 23.10 6.46
N ASN A 258 -5.22 22.94 5.49
CA ASN A 258 -5.05 22.33 4.16
C ASN A 258 -3.91 22.92 3.28
N ASP A 259 -2.69 23.10 3.78
CA ASP A 259 -1.51 23.28 2.95
C ASP A 259 -1.11 21.88 2.50
N TRP A 260 -1.40 21.56 1.24
CA TRP A 260 -1.17 20.24 0.65
C TRP A 260 0.32 19.89 0.46
N ASP A 261 1.20 20.48 1.28
CA ASP A 261 2.64 20.25 1.31
C ASP A 261 2.96 19.02 2.18
N ILE A 262 2.20 17.95 1.94
CA ILE A 262 2.42 16.62 2.53
C ILE A 262 3.45 15.93 1.65
N ALA A 263 4.71 16.23 1.92
CA ALA A 263 5.86 15.65 1.25
C ALA A 263 7.10 15.92 2.08
N ALA A 264 7.87 14.88 2.37
CA ALA A 264 9.27 15.10 2.72
C ALA A 264 9.95 15.71 1.48
N GLY A 265 10.23 17.01 1.52
CA GLY A 265 11.05 17.68 0.51
C GLY A 265 12.48 17.13 0.50
N ASP A 266 13.45 17.92 0.01
CA ASP A 266 14.88 17.55 0.01
C ASP A 266 15.53 17.51 1.42
N GLY A 267 14.72 17.39 2.50
CA GLY A 267 15.14 17.38 3.89
C GLY A 267 15.38 15.97 4.44
N ALA A 268 15.87 15.90 5.69
CA ALA A 268 16.03 14.63 6.39
C ALA A 268 14.67 13.93 6.56
N TYR A 269 14.64 12.63 6.34
CA TYR A 269 13.45 11.79 6.44
C TYR A 269 13.29 11.28 7.87
N MET A 270 12.16 11.58 8.53
CA MET A 270 11.88 11.24 9.93
C MET A 270 13.08 11.40 10.92
N PRO A 271 13.76 12.56 10.95
CA PRO A 271 15.00 12.76 11.72
C PRO A 271 14.84 12.62 13.25
N GLY A 272 13.62 12.67 13.78
CA GLY A 272 13.34 12.44 15.21
C GLY A 272 13.20 10.96 15.58
N VAL A 273 13.15 10.05 14.59
CA VAL A 273 13.13 8.60 14.82
C VAL A 273 14.54 8.06 14.87
N THR A 274 14.88 7.35 15.95
CA THR A 274 16.11 6.56 16.00
C THR A 274 15.87 5.18 15.40
N CYS A 275 16.64 4.82 14.37
CA CYS A 275 16.61 3.51 13.73
C CYS A 275 17.82 2.63 14.15
N LEU A 276 17.75 1.34 13.81
CA LEU A 276 18.85 0.38 13.97
C LEU A 276 20.14 0.92 13.35
N SER A 277 20.03 1.42 12.13
CA SER A 277 21.17 1.93 11.38
C SER A 277 21.80 3.15 12.04
N ASP A 278 21.03 4.00 12.73
CA ASP A 278 21.59 5.12 13.50
C ASP A 278 22.43 4.61 14.68
N LEU A 279 21.91 3.62 15.42
CA LEU A 279 22.65 3.01 16.53
C LEU A 279 23.91 2.26 16.08
N LEU A 280 23.89 1.67 14.88
CA LEU A 280 25.06 1.01 14.30
C LEU A 280 26.07 2.01 13.76
N ALA A 281 25.63 3.13 13.18
CA ALA A 281 26.51 4.24 12.79
C ALA A 281 27.27 4.79 14.01
N ASP A 282 26.57 5.03 15.11
CA ASP A 282 27.17 5.47 16.39
C ASP A 282 28.17 4.45 16.96
N ALA A 283 27.95 3.16 16.68
CA ALA A 283 28.86 2.08 17.06
C ALA A 283 30.02 1.87 16.05
N GLY A 284 30.11 2.69 15.00
CA GLY A 284 31.20 2.67 14.01
C GLY A 284 31.05 1.60 12.92
N TYR A 285 29.83 1.12 12.66
CA TYR A 285 29.59 0.19 11.56
C TYR A 285 29.68 0.90 10.21
N THR A 286 30.31 0.27 9.23
CA THR A 286 30.15 0.63 7.82
C THR A 286 28.83 0.08 7.30
N GLN A 287 27.97 0.94 6.77
CA GLN A 287 26.62 0.57 6.38
C GLN A 287 26.41 0.70 4.88
N VAL A 288 26.04 -0.41 4.24
CA VAL A 288 25.81 -0.50 2.80
C VAL A 288 24.39 -0.96 2.54
N PHE A 289 23.68 -0.25 1.65
CA PHE A 289 22.41 -0.69 1.10
C PHE A 289 22.54 -0.94 -0.41
N MET A 290 22.01 -2.06 -0.89
CA MET A 290 22.03 -2.42 -2.32
C MET A 290 20.62 -2.81 -2.80
N SER A 291 20.18 -2.26 -3.92
CA SER A 291 18.91 -2.65 -4.56
C SER A 291 19.07 -2.65 -6.07
N GLY A 292 18.35 -3.54 -6.75
CA GLY A 292 18.24 -3.49 -8.21
C GLY A 292 17.38 -2.33 -8.73
N GLY A 293 16.44 -1.83 -7.92
CA GLY A 293 15.49 -0.78 -8.27
C GLY A 293 16.03 0.64 -8.06
N ASP A 294 15.28 1.63 -8.53
CA ASP A 294 15.55 3.05 -8.26
C ASP A 294 14.96 3.43 -6.90
N LEU A 295 15.80 3.86 -5.96
CA LEU A 295 15.38 4.19 -4.60
C LEU A 295 14.82 5.61 -4.48
N ALA A 296 14.82 6.41 -5.56
CA ALA A 296 14.01 7.64 -5.58
C ALA A 296 12.52 7.30 -5.40
N PHE A 297 12.08 6.16 -5.94
CA PHE A 297 10.71 5.70 -5.77
C PHE A 297 10.36 5.55 -4.28
N ALA A 298 9.19 6.06 -3.94
CA ALA A 298 8.66 6.14 -2.59
C ALA A 298 9.57 6.87 -1.58
N ASN A 299 10.56 7.65 -2.02
CA ASN A 299 11.46 8.39 -1.13
C ASN A 299 12.44 7.50 -0.32
N SER A 300 12.66 6.26 -0.77
CA SER A 300 13.51 5.27 -0.08
C SER A 300 14.97 5.74 0.06
N ARG A 301 15.49 6.44 -0.94
CA ARG A 301 16.84 7.01 -0.95
C ARG A 301 17.03 8.05 0.15
N ASN A 302 16.07 8.96 0.31
CA ASN A 302 16.16 9.99 1.35
C ASN A 302 16.08 9.38 2.75
N PHE A 303 15.24 8.35 2.95
CA PHE A 303 15.25 7.54 4.16
C PHE A 303 16.63 6.96 4.47
N LEU A 304 17.22 6.20 3.53
CA LEU A 304 18.52 5.56 3.73
C LEU A 304 19.63 6.59 4.00
N GLN A 305 19.63 7.71 3.28
CA GLN A 305 20.61 8.80 3.47
C GLN A 305 20.46 9.51 4.81
N SER A 306 19.25 9.56 5.36
CA SER A 306 18.98 10.21 6.66
C SER A 306 19.37 9.32 7.84
N HIS A 307 19.38 8.00 7.66
CA HIS A 307 19.57 7.03 8.73
C HIS A 307 20.87 6.22 8.62
N GLY A 308 22.01 6.91 8.52
CA GLY A 308 23.33 6.32 8.79
C GLY A 308 23.94 5.42 7.70
N PHE A 309 23.35 5.28 6.52
CA PHE A 309 23.95 4.48 5.43
C PHE A 309 25.08 5.24 4.72
N ASP A 310 26.29 4.68 4.74
CA ASP A 310 27.48 5.26 4.09
C ASP A 310 27.45 5.11 2.57
N LYS A 311 26.89 4.00 2.09
CA LYS A 311 26.91 3.62 0.68
C LYS A 311 25.57 3.04 0.26
N ILE A 312 24.96 3.65 -0.75
CA ILE A 312 23.71 3.20 -1.36
C ILE A 312 24.00 2.93 -2.82
N LEU A 313 23.74 1.70 -3.27
CA LEU A 313 23.86 1.30 -4.68
C LEU A 313 22.48 0.94 -5.22
N GLU A 314 22.04 1.66 -6.25
CA GLU A 314 20.71 1.52 -6.87
C GLU A 314 20.79 1.36 -8.40
N LEU A 315 19.63 1.26 -9.05
CA LEU A 315 19.50 1.20 -10.51
C LEU A 315 20.45 2.13 -11.28
N ARG A 316 20.51 3.41 -10.94
CA ARG A 316 21.34 4.42 -11.62
C ARG A 316 22.83 4.11 -11.54
N ASP A 317 23.29 3.57 -10.41
CA ASP A 317 24.68 3.16 -10.22
C ASP A 317 25.01 1.96 -11.12
N TRP A 318 24.06 1.02 -11.27
CA TRP A 318 24.21 -0.13 -12.15
C TRP A 318 24.24 0.28 -13.63
N GLU A 319 23.36 1.18 -14.04
CA GLU A 319 23.36 1.77 -15.38
C GLU A 319 24.70 2.48 -15.68
N GLN A 320 25.22 3.24 -14.71
CA GLN A 320 26.50 3.92 -14.84
C GLN A 320 27.69 2.95 -14.96
N ARG A 321 27.61 1.79 -14.29
CA ARG A 321 28.59 0.69 -14.43
C ARG A 321 28.48 -0.06 -15.76
N GLY A 322 27.45 0.23 -16.56
CA GLY A 322 27.20 -0.41 -17.84
C GLY A 322 26.57 -1.79 -17.72
N GLU A 323 25.84 -2.06 -16.63
CA GLU A 323 25.07 -3.29 -16.50
C GLU A 323 23.99 -3.40 -17.58
N THR A 324 23.80 -4.63 -18.07
CA THR A 324 22.89 -4.89 -19.19
C THR A 324 21.71 -5.77 -18.82
N GLN A 325 21.76 -6.47 -17.68
CA GLN A 325 20.65 -7.30 -17.22
C GLN A 325 19.66 -6.47 -16.38
N ILE A 326 19.11 -5.43 -17.00
CA ILE A 326 18.12 -4.53 -16.39
C ILE A 326 16.80 -4.72 -17.13
N THR A 327 15.73 -5.01 -16.39
CA THR A 327 14.39 -5.21 -16.95
C THR A 327 13.32 -4.85 -15.94
N GLY A 328 12.16 -4.42 -16.43
CA GLY A 328 11.05 -4.03 -15.55
C GLY A 328 11.51 -2.99 -14.55
N TRP A 329 11.50 -3.38 -13.27
CA TRP A 329 11.82 -2.51 -12.14
C TRP A 329 13.31 -2.27 -11.90
N GLY A 330 14.23 -3.07 -12.48
CA GLY A 330 15.65 -2.83 -12.22
C GLY A 330 16.62 -3.92 -12.65
N LEU A 331 17.79 -3.91 -12.00
CA LEU A 331 18.83 -4.92 -12.14
C LEU A 331 18.30 -6.28 -11.69
N SER A 332 18.64 -7.32 -12.44
CA SER A 332 18.28 -8.70 -12.14
C SER A 332 18.88 -9.20 -10.82
N ASP A 333 18.15 -10.02 -10.07
CA ASP A 333 18.64 -10.56 -8.79
C ASP A 333 19.94 -11.34 -8.99
N GLN A 334 20.10 -12.09 -10.10
CA GLN A 334 21.36 -12.78 -10.41
C GLN A 334 22.57 -11.84 -10.39
N ARG A 335 22.43 -10.63 -10.96
CA ARG A 335 23.52 -9.65 -10.95
C ARG A 335 23.62 -8.94 -9.60
N LEU A 336 22.50 -8.68 -8.92
CA LEU A 336 22.51 -8.12 -7.57
C LEU A 336 23.27 -9.03 -6.60
N PHE A 337 22.96 -10.33 -6.55
CA PHE A 337 23.65 -11.33 -5.73
C PHE A 337 25.16 -11.35 -6.01
N HIS A 338 25.56 -11.35 -7.28
CA HIS A 338 26.96 -11.28 -7.66
C HIS A 338 27.67 -10.04 -7.08
N TYR A 339 27.04 -8.87 -7.14
CA TYR A 339 27.62 -7.65 -6.57
C TYR A 339 27.60 -7.65 -5.04
N VAL A 340 26.59 -8.25 -4.41
CA VAL A 340 26.54 -8.43 -2.96
C VAL A 340 27.70 -9.30 -2.49
N GLU A 341 27.99 -10.40 -3.19
CA GLU A 341 29.14 -11.26 -2.90
C GLU A 341 30.47 -10.49 -3.00
N GLU A 342 30.66 -9.68 -4.05
CA GLU A 342 31.85 -8.82 -4.19
C GLU A 342 31.97 -7.80 -3.05
N GLU A 343 30.86 -7.16 -2.68
CA GLU A 343 30.84 -6.17 -1.60
C GLU A 343 31.10 -6.81 -0.24
N LEU A 344 30.56 -8.00 0.04
CA LEU A 344 30.82 -8.75 1.27
C LEU A 344 32.30 -9.07 1.44
N LEU A 345 33.00 -9.49 0.37
CA LEU A 345 34.44 -9.72 0.40
C LEU A 345 35.21 -8.42 0.68
N SER A 346 34.82 -7.32 0.04
CA SER A 346 35.40 -6.00 0.26
C SER A 346 35.24 -5.53 1.72
N LEU A 347 34.04 -5.68 2.29
CA LEU A 347 33.74 -5.29 3.67
C LEU A 347 34.51 -6.15 4.68
N ARG A 348 34.56 -7.47 4.47
CA ARG A 348 35.35 -8.40 5.30
C ARG A 348 36.81 -7.98 5.39
N ASP A 349 37.40 -7.56 4.28
CA ASP A 349 38.82 -7.22 4.20
C ASP A 349 39.14 -5.85 4.85
N ASN A 350 38.15 -4.99 5.11
CA ASN A 350 38.33 -3.64 5.68
C ASN A 350 38.38 -3.59 7.22
N SER A 351 38.22 -4.71 7.93
CA SER A 351 38.36 -4.85 9.40
C SER A 351 37.43 -3.98 10.28
N GLN A 352 36.53 -3.18 9.71
CA GLN A 352 35.46 -2.49 10.44
C GLN A 352 34.24 -3.41 10.54
N PRO A 353 33.45 -3.34 11.63
CA PRO A 353 32.15 -3.99 11.64
C PRO A 353 31.27 -3.39 10.54
N PHE A 354 30.42 -4.20 9.92
CA PHE A 354 29.55 -3.73 8.86
C PHE A 354 28.11 -4.21 8.99
N MET A 355 27.20 -3.43 8.42
CA MET A 355 25.87 -3.87 8.04
C MET A 355 25.75 -3.78 6.53
N LEU A 356 25.56 -4.91 5.85
CA LEU A 356 25.17 -4.94 4.45
C LEU A 356 23.70 -5.34 4.38
N SER A 357 22.87 -4.43 3.88
CA SER A 357 21.46 -4.69 3.61
C SER A 357 21.20 -4.70 2.11
N PHE A 358 20.33 -5.60 1.64
CA PHE A 358 19.87 -5.53 0.25
C PHE A 358 18.45 -6.03 0.09
N ALA A 359 17.78 -5.55 -0.96
CA ALA A 359 16.42 -5.92 -1.32
C ALA A 359 16.40 -6.62 -2.67
N THR A 360 15.80 -7.80 -2.74
CA THR A 360 15.57 -8.54 -3.98
C THR A 360 14.40 -7.94 -4.76
N LEU A 361 14.26 -8.27 -6.05
CA LEU A 361 13.30 -7.61 -6.94
C LEU A 361 12.65 -8.50 -8.01
N ASP A 362 13.26 -9.62 -8.38
CA ASP A 362 12.85 -10.38 -9.59
C ASP A 362 11.43 -10.94 -9.54
N ASN A 363 10.87 -11.12 -8.35
CA ASN A 363 9.50 -11.58 -8.15
C ASN A 363 8.47 -10.43 -8.06
N HIS A 364 8.88 -9.16 -8.20
CA HIS A 364 7.96 -8.03 -8.28
C HIS A 364 7.14 -8.07 -9.58
N ARG A 365 5.84 -7.75 -9.51
CA ARG A 365 4.93 -7.72 -10.65
C ARG A 365 5.22 -6.55 -11.61
N PRO A 366 5.03 -6.75 -12.92
CA PRO A 366 4.90 -8.04 -13.58
C PRO A 366 6.24 -8.78 -13.51
N ALA A 367 6.23 -10.03 -13.04
CA ALA A 367 7.45 -10.83 -12.89
C ALA A 367 8.17 -10.93 -14.25
N PRO A 368 9.37 -10.34 -14.39
CA PRO A 368 10.12 -10.45 -15.63
C PRO A 368 10.58 -11.90 -15.87
N HIS A 369 10.53 -12.33 -17.12
CA HIS A 369 11.14 -13.60 -17.51
C HIS A 369 12.65 -13.42 -17.69
N PHE A 370 13.44 -14.17 -16.93
CA PHE A 370 14.89 -14.18 -17.01
C PHE A 370 15.43 -15.47 -17.61
N PRO A 371 16.35 -15.43 -18.59
CA PRO A 371 16.91 -16.64 -19.20
C PRO A 371 17.65 -17.58 -18.23
N TYR A 372 18.17 -17.07 -17.12
CA TYR A 372 18.83 -17.89 -16.08
C TYR A 372 17.84 -18.57 -15.14
N CYS A 373 16.55 -18.25 -15.25
CA CYS A 373 15.50 -18.57 -14.32
C CYS A 373 14.45 -19.43 -15.05
N PRO A 374 14.52 -20.76 -14.95
CA PRO A 374 13.61 -21.62 -15.70
C PRO A 374 12.16 -21.44 -15.22
N ASP A 375 11.22 -21.42 -16.17
CA ASP A 375 9.77 -21.48 -15.91
C ASP A 375 9.43 -22.89 -15.35
N THR A 376 9.71 -23.08 -14.07
CA THR A 376 9.63 -24.38 -13.38
C THR A 376 8.18 -24.75 -13.07
N TYR A 377 7.35 -23.73 -12.84
CA TYR A 377 5.94 -23.86 -12.49
C TYR A 377 5.06 -23.13 -13.49
N SER A 378 3.75 -23.40 -13.44
CA SER A 378 2.76 -22.74 -14.30
C SER A 378 2.57 -21.25 -14.00
N ASP A 379 2.94 -20.81 -12.79
CA ASP A 379 2.94 -19.41 -12.38
C ASP A 379 4.36 -18.82 -12.47
N GLU A 380 4.49 -17.69 -13.17
CA GLU A 380 5.75 -16.99 -13.40
C GLU A 380 6.34 -16.43 -12.09
N THR A 381 5.48 -15.95 -11.17
CA THR A 381 5.92 -15.42 -9.87
C THR A 381 6.47 -16.55 -8.99
N LEU A 382 5.79 -17.70 -8.99
CA LEU A 382 6.25 -18.87 -8.25
C LEU A 382 7.60 -19.40 -8.80
N SER A 383 7.79 -19.35 -10.12
CA SER A 383 9.07 -19.70 -10.76
C SER A 383 10.19 -18.72 -10.40
N ALA A 384 9.89 -17.41 -10.36
CA ALA A 384 10.83 -16.38 -9.90
C ALA A 384 11.22 -16.58 -8.43
N ILE A 385 10.26 -16.90 -7.56
CA ILE A 385 10.52 -17.20 -6.14
C ILE A 385 11.41 -18.44 -5.98
N LYS A 386 11.17 -19.50 -6.75
CA LYS A 386 12.02 -20.71 -6.74
C LYS A 386 13.47 -20.41 -7.07
N CYS A 387 13.65 -19.61 -8.10
CA CYS A 387 14.93 -19.17 -8.61
C CYS A 387 15.67 -18.25 -7.63
N GLN A 388 14.96 -17.30 -7.00
CA GLN A 388 15.50 -16.49 -5.92
C GLN A 388 15.89 -17.34 -4.71
N SER A 389 15.07 -18.33 -4.32
CA SER A 389 15.40 -19.31 -3.26
C SER A 389 16.69 -20.09 -3.58
N ASP A 390 16.88 -20.51 -4.83
CA ASP A 390 18.10 -21.20 -5.26
C ASP A 390 19.34 -20.29 -5.15
N MET A 391 19.24 -19.05 -5.64
CA MET A 391 20.34 -18.07 -5.56
C MET A 391 20.69 -17.71 -4.12
N LEU A 392 19.69 -17.57 -3.24
CA LEU A 392 19.93 -17.36 -1.80
C LEU A 392 20.68 -18.55 -1.19
N ALA A 393 20.27 -19.78 -1.48
CA ALA A 393 20.96 -20.97 -0.97
C ALA A 393 22.42 -21.05 -1.46
N GLU A 394 22.69 -20.64 -2.70
CA GLU A 394 24.04 -20.51 -3.25
C GLU A 394 24.85 -19.42 -2.54
N MET A 395 24.28 -18.23 -2.34
CA MET A 395 24.94 -17.14 -1.61
C MET A 395 25.24 -17.53 -0.15
N LEU A 396 24.33 -18.23 0.55
CA LEU A 396 24.61 -18.73 1.90
C LEU A 396 25.78 -19.73 1.91
N THR A 397 25.86 -20.56 0.88
CA THR A 397 26.99 -21.49 0.68
C THR A 397 28.29 -20.71 0.43
N PHE A 398 28.25 -19.66 -0.39
CA PHE A 398 29.37 -18.75 -0.60
C PHE A 398 29.82 -18.09 0.71
N MET A 399 28.89 -17.50 1.47
CA MET A 399 29.19 -16.86 2.76
C MET A 399 29.85 -17.82 3.74
N LYS A 400 29.38 -19.07 3.79
CA LYS A 400 30.00 -20.11 4.61
C LYS A 400 31.42 -20.44 4.14
N ASN A 401 31.62 -20.63 2.84
CA ASN A 401 32.92 -21.02 2.28
C ASN A 401 33.98 -19.92 2.41
N GLU A 402 33.56 -18.66 2.36
CA GLU A 402 34.41 -17.48 2.52
C GLU A 402 34.64 -17.07 3.98
N GLY A 403 34.15 -17.87 4.94
CA GLY A 403 34.29 -17.62 6.38
C GLY A 403 33.46 -16.44 6.89
N LEU A 404 32.59 -15.85 6.07
CA LEU A 404 31.77 -14.69 6.45
C LEU A 404 30.81 -15.03 7.60
N LEU A 405 30.31 -16.26 7.67
CA LEU A 405 29.40 -16.69 8.74
C LEU A 405 30.09 -16.84 10.11
N GLU A 406 31.42 -16.80 10.20
CA GLU A 406 32.13 -16.96 11.49
C GLU A 406 31.91 -15.77 12.44
N ASN A 407 31.59 -14.59 11.91
CA ASN A 407 31.38 -13.36 12.67
C ASN A 407 30.19 -12.53 12.17
N THR A 408 29.28 -13.10 11.39
CA THR A 408 28.17 -12.35 10.78
C THR A 408 26.82 -12.91 11.21
N VAL A 409 26.00 -12.06 11.82
CA VAL A 409 24.56 -12.30 11.98
C VAL A 409 23.90 -12.16 10.62
N VAL A 410 23.03 -13.11 10.25
CA VAL A 410 22.26 -13.03 9.00
C VAL A 410 20.78 -13.07 9.33
N ALA A 411 20.02 -12.14 8.78
CA ALA A 411 18.56 -12.12 8.84
C ALA A 411 18.01 -12.03 7.42
N MET A 412 17.19 -13.00 7.03
CA MET A 412 16.40 -12.97 5.80
C MET A 412 14.95 -12.81 6.19
N VAL A 413 14.30 -11.75 5.72
CA VAL A 413 12.92 -11.42 6.09
C VAL A 413 12.17 -10.93 4.87
N ALA A 414 10.92 -11.36 4.71
CA ALA A 414 10.08 -10.77 3.70
C ALA A 414 9.73 -9.31 4.04
N ASP A 415 9.77 -8.46 3.03
CA ASP A 415 9.41 -7.04 3.15
C ASP A 415 7.89 -6.83 3.20
N HIS A 416 7.12 -7.75 2.66
CA HIS A 416 5.67 -7.89 2.82
C HIS A 416 5.21 -9.20 2.19
N ARG A 417 3.91 -9.51 2.36
CA ARG A 417 3.29 -10.66 1.70
C ARG A 417 3.03 -10.38 0.23
N ILE A 418 2.79 -11.44 -0.54
CA ILE A 418 2.36 -11.31 -1.94
C ILE A 418 1.03 -10.53 -2.06
N LEU A 419 1.00 -9.50 -2.92
CA LEU A 419 -0.20 -8.67 -3.10
C LEU A 419 -1.32 -9.41 -3.85
N GLN A 420 -2.58 -9.07 -3.55
CA GLN A 420 -3.75 -9.75 -4.12
C GLN A 420 -3.83 -9.68 -5.65
N ALA A 421 -3.21 -8.66 -6.27
CA ALA A 421 -3.20 -8.52 -7.71
C ALA A 421 -2.43 -9.63 -8.44
N TYR A 422 -1.53 -10.34 -7.76
CA TYR A 422 -0.75 -11.43 -8.34
C TYR A 422 -1.65 -12.65 -8.65
N PRO A 423 -1.45 -13.34 -9.79
CA PRO A 423 -2.26 -14.52 -10.13
C PRO A 423 -2.20 -15.61 -9.05
N ILE A 424 -1.03 -15.86 -8.46
CA ILE A 424 -0.86 -16.82 -7.37
C ILE A 424 -1.67 -16.45 -6.12
N ALA A 425 -1.74 -15.16 -5.76
CA ALA A 425 -2.56 -14.69 -4.64
C ALA A 425 -4.06 -14.91 -4.92
N SER A 426 -4.49 -14.60 -6.15
CA SER A 426 -5.86 -14.86 -6.60
C SER A 426 -6.23 -16.34 -6.59
N TYR A 427 -5.29 -17.23 -6.93
CA TYR A 427 -5.48 -18.67 -6.82
C TYR A 427 -5.63 -19.12 -5.36
N ARG A 428 -4.78 -18.64 -4.46
CA ARG A 428 -4.86 -18.94 -3.02
C ARG A 428 -6.21 -18.53 -2.41
N SER A 429 -6.80 -17.40 -2.85
CA SER A 429 -8.15 -17.01 -2.42
C SER A 429 -9.24 -18.01 -2.82
N THR A 430 -9.04 -18.81 -3.87
CA THR A 430 -9.99 -19.90 -4.24
C THR A 430 -9.93 -21.11 -3.31
N LEU A 431 -8.89 -21.18 -2.47
CA LEU A 431 -8.69 -22.22 -1.46
C LEU A 431 -9.22 -21.78 -0.08
N ASP A 432 -9.93 -20.65 0.01
CA ASP A 432 -10.42 -20.05 1.26
C ASP A 432 -9.31 -19.77 2.30
N ILE A 433 -8.09 -19.53 1.83
CA ILE A 433 -6.95 -19.15 2.68
C ILE A 433 -7.06 -17.66 3.00
N ASP A 434 -7.07 -17.33 4.29
CA ASP A 434 -6.95 -15.95 4.75
C ASP A 434 -5.51 -15.48 4.56
N PRO A 435 -5.24 -14.45 3.72
CA PRO A 435 -3.89 -13.94 3.52
C PRO A 435 -3.24 -13.42 4.80
N ASP A 436 -4.01 -12.98 5.81
CA ASP A 436 -3.51 -12.53 7.11
C ASP A 436 -3.04 -13.70 8.00
N SER A 437 -3.42 -14.93 7.66
CA SER A 437 -3.04 -16.14 8.41
C SER A 437 -1.73 -16.79 7.95
N VAL A 438 -1.16 -16.32 6.83
CA VAL A 438 0.08 -16.87 6.26
C VAL A 438 1.28 -16.07 6.80
N PRO A 439 2.21 -16.70 7.54
CA PRO A 439 3.40 -16.02 8.02
C PRO A 439 4.31 -15.55 6.89
N LEU A 440 4.91 -14.38 7.08
CA LEU A 440 5.99 -13.89 6.24
C LEU A 440 7.22 -14.79 6.37
N PHE A 441 7.89 -15.04 5.24
CA PHE A 441 9.11 -15.85 5.26
C PHE A 441 10.18 -15.15 6.09
N ASN A 442 10.82 -15.88 7.00
CA ASN A 442 11.90 -15.35 7.81
C ASN A 442 12.91 -16.43 8.25
N ARG A 443 14.20 -16.08 8.32
CA ARG A 443 15.28 -16.94 8.84
C ARG A 443 16.35 -16.10 9.51
N PHE A 444 16.87 -16.60 10.63
CA PHE A 444 17.87 -15.92 11.45
C PHE A 444 19.04 -16.86 11.78
N TYR A 445 20.25 -16.35 11.56
CA TYR A 445 21.50 -17.01 11.90
C TYR A 445 22.33 -16.14 12.83
N SER A 446 23.03 -16.78 13.77
CA SER A 446 24.02 -16.12 14.61
C SER A 446 25.29 -16.95 14.72
N PRO A 447 26.48 -16.32 14.63
CA PRO A 447 27.75 -17.00 14.83
C PRO A 447 27.92 -17.47 16.29
N SER A 448 27.13 -16.93 17.21
CA SER A 448 27.15 -17.29 18.64
C SER A 448 26.41 -18.60 18.96
N GLY A 449 25.78 -19.24 17.96
CA GLY A 449 25.05 -20.50 18.12
C GLY A 449 23.53 -20.32 18.07
N GLU A 450 22.82 -21.28 18.67
CA GLU A 450 21.35 -21.37 18.62
C GLU A 450 20.67 -20.12 19.21
N LEU A 451 19.71 -19.57 18.46
CA LEU A 451 18.90 -18.43 18.87
C LEU A 451 17.65 -18.94 19.58
N ALA A 452 17.56 -18.69 20.88
CA ALA A 452 16.40 -19.03 21.68
C ALA A 452 15.45 -17.84 21.79
N PHE A 453 14.63 -17.63 20.75
CA PHE A 453 13.55 -16.64 20.83
C PHE A 453 12.54 -17.04 21.92
N ALA A 454 12.10 -16.06 22.70
CA ALA A 454 11.16 -16.25 23.79
C ALA A 454 9.68 -16.11 23.34
N ARG A 455 9.46 -15.75 22.08
CA ARG A 455 8.16 -15.56 21.45
C ARG A 455 8.22 -16.01 19.99
N ASP A 456 7.11 -16.54 19.49
CA ASP A 456 6.95 -17.08 18.13
C ASP A 456 5.99 -16.24 17.27
N GLN A 457 5.49 -15.12 17.80
CA GLN A 457 4.57 -14.20 17.13
C GLN A 457 5.05 -12.76 17.26
N GLY A 458 4.89 -11.99 16.19
CA GLY A 458 5.30 -10.59 16.11
C GLY A 458 5.28 -10.10 14.67
N SER A 459 5.72 -8.87 14.45
CA SER A 459 5.71 -8.22 13.14
C SER A 459 7.06 -7.61 12.78
N GLN A 460 7.13 -7.04 11.58
CA GLN A 460 8.30 -6.28 11.10
C GLN A 460 8.79 -5.21 12.10
N LEU A 461 7.87 -4.59 12.86
CA LEU A 461 8.22 -3.61 13.90
C LEU A 461 9.18 -4.18 14.96
N ASP A 462 9.13 -5.49 15.22
CA ASP A 462 9.92 -6.17 16.24
C ASP A 462 11.35 -6.51 15.78
N LEU A 463 11.67 -6.32 14.49
CA LEU A 463 12.99 -6.66 13.94
C LEU A 463 14.09 -5.74 14.46
N PHE A 464 13.89 -4.43 14.53
CA PHE A 464 14.90 -3.51 15.04
C PHE A 464 15.43 -3.95 16.43
N PRO A 465 14.62 -4.01 17.49
CA PRO A 465 15.14 -4.38 18.81
C PRO A 465 15.73 -5.80 18.83
N THR A 466 15.18 -6.72 18.03
CA THR A 466 15.71 -8.09 17.95
C THR A 466 17.10 -8.14 17.33
N LEU A 467 17.31 -7.48 16.19
CA LEU A 467 18.58 -7.46 15.46
C LEU A 467 19.67 -6.78 16.29
N TYR A 468 19.34 -5.71 17.01
CA TYR A 468 20.25 -5.05 17.94
C TYR A 468 20.75 -6.01 19.04
N GLU A 469 19.84 -6.81 19.62
CA GLU A 469 20.20 -7.81 20.64
C GLU A 469 20.96 -9.01 20.05
N MET A 470 20.69 -9.42 18.81
CA MET A 470 21.47 -10.46 18.11
C MET A 470 22.94 -10.04 17.93
N LEU A 471 23.18 -8.75 17.70
CA LEU A 471 24.52 -8.13 17.65
C LEU A 471 25.17 -7.96 19.04
N GLY A 472 24.49 -8.35 20.12
CA GLY A 472 25.01 -8.32 21.49
C GLY A 472 24.73 -7.03 22.25
N GLY A 473 23.96 -6.11 21.66
CA GLY A 473 23.42 -4.96 22.36
C GLY A 473 22.32 -5.36 23.35
N LYS A 474 21.89 -4.43 24.21
CA LYS A 474 20.72 -4.60 25.08
C LYS A 474 19.95 -3.30 25.18
N LEU A 475 18.64 -3.41 25.03
CA LEU A 475 17.70 -2.30 25.17
C LEU A 475 16.91 -2.43 26.47
N GLN A 476 16.54 -1.31 27.06
CA GLN A 476 15.60 -1.29 28.17
C GLN A 476 14.30 -1.93 27.71
N ASP A 477 13.83 -2.91 28.49
CA ASP A 477 12.61 -3.66 28.20
C ASP A 477 12.59 -4.43 26.85
N GLY A 478 13.73 -4.49 26.14
CA GLY A 478 13.82 -5.05 24.80
C GLY A 478 13.06 -4.24 23.74
N ARG A 479 12.89 -2.93 23.92
CA ARG A 479 12.02 -2.09 23.09
C ARG A 479 12.78 -1.04 22.28
N ALA A 480 12.29 -0.80 21.07
CA ALA A 480 12.67 0.34 20.25
C ALA A 480 11.51 0.69 19.30
N GLY A 481 11.12 1.96 19.26
CA GLY A 481 9.91 2.38 18.57
C GLY A 481 8.66 1.72 19.18
N LEU A 482 7.87 1.05 18.34
CA LEU A 482 6.72 0.23 18.72
C LEU A 482 7.09 -1.25 18.90
N GLY A 483 8.27 -1.65 18.45
CA GLY A 483 8.75 -3.02 18.45
C GLY A 483 9.19 -3.51 19.82
N VAL A 484 9.12 -4.83 19.98
CA VAL A 484 9.66 -5.56 21.12
C VAL A 484 10.45 -6.77 20.66
N SER A 485 11.69 -6.88 21.12
CA SER A 485 12.59 -7.98 20.80
C SER A 485 11.93 -9.35 20.99
N PHE A 486 12.18 -10.27 20.05
CA PHE A 486 11.77 -11.67 20.16
C PHE A 486 12.45 -12.42 21.30
N PHE A 487 13.52 -11.88 21.90
CA PHE A 487 14.12 -12.45 23.13
C PHE A 487 13.38 -12.03 24.40
N THR A 488 12.52 -11.01 24.33
CA THR A 488 11.69 -10.61 25.46
C THR A 488 10.59 -11.68 25.65
N PRO A 489 10.32 -12.18 26.86
CA PRO A 489 9.23 -13.11 27.08
C PRO A 489 7.84 -12.46 26.97
N GLU A 490 6.84 -13.25 26.59
CA GLU A 490 5.42 -12.84 26.53
C GLU A 490 4.91 -12.22 27.85
N GLU A 491 5.33 -12.75 29.01
CA GLU A 491 4.96 -12.21 30.33
C GLU A 491 5.50 -10.80 30.58
N ALA A 492 6.69 -10.48 30.05
CA ALA A 492 7.24 -9.13 30.15
C ALA A 492 6.45 -8.17 29.25
N VAL A 493 6.16 -8.58 28.02
CA VAL A 493 5.35 -7.79 27.06
C VAL A 493 3.99 -7.43 27.61
N ARG A 494 3.26 -8.36 28.23
CA ARG A 494 1.93 -8.09 28.80
C ARG A 494 1.92 -7.08 29.95
N ARG A 495 3.08 -6.80 30.55
CA ARG A 495 3.23 -5.79 31.62
C ARG A 495 3.61 -4.42 31.08
N GLN A 496 3.93 -4.33 29.80
CA GLN A 496 4.31 -3.11 29.11
C GLN A 496 3.16 -2.63 28.22
N LYS A 497 3.15 -1.34 27.88
CA LYS A 497 2.22 -0.77 26.91
C LYS A 497 2.80 -0.93 25.51
N THR A 498 2.45 -2.02 24.83
CA THR A 498 2.95 -2.42 23.50
C THR A 498 1.79 -2.85 22.60
N LEU A 499 2.05 -3.01 21.29
CA LEU A 499 1.02 -3.42 20.33
C LEU A 499 0.68 -4.93 20.42
N LEU A 500 1.63 -5.76 20.83
CA LEU A 500 1.52 -7.23 20.80
C LEU A 500 0.28 -7.81 21.53
N PRO A 501 -0.18 -7.26 22.68
CA PRO A 501 -1.39 -7.77 23.35
C PRO A 501 -2.70 -7.34 22.70
N LEU A 502 -2.67 -6.36 21.77
CA LEU A 502 -3.85 -5.80 21.12
C LEU A 502 -4.32 -6.70 19.97
N SER A 503 -5.62 -6.71 19.72
CA SER A 503 -6.20 -7.32 18.52
C SER A 503 -5.75 -6.56 17.26
N TRP A 504 -5.87 -7.19 16.08
CA TRP A 504 -5.54 -6.56 14.80
C TRP A 504 -6.26 -5.22 14.58
N GLU A 505 -7.55 -5.14 14.93
CA GLU A 505 -8.32 -3.90 14.79
C GLU A 505 -7.82 -2.81 15.72
N GLU A 506 -7.49 -3.15 16.97
CA GLU A 506 -6.92 -2.22 17.95
C GLU A 506 -5.50 -1.76 17.54
N GLN A 507 -4.66 -2.66 17.01
CA GLN A 507 -3.34 -2.28 16.49
C GLN A 507 -3.47 -1.30 15.33
N ARG A 508 -4.34 -1.60 14.36
CA ARG A 508 -4.62 -0.69 13.24
C ARG A 508 -5.11 0.66 13.75
N ASP A 509 -5.97 0.67 14.76
CA ASP A 509 -6.51 1.89 15.33
C ASP A 509 -5.44 2.75 16.04
N VAL A 510 -4.45 2.13 16.68
CA VAL A 510 -3.24 2.82 17.19
C VAL A 510 -2.40 3.37 16.04
N LEU A 511 -2.12 2.57 15.01
CA LEU A 511 -1.25 2.93 13.89
C LEU A 511 -1.85 4.03 12.99
N ASP A 512 -3.18 4.04 12.85
CA ASP A 512 -3.95 5.04 12.09
C ASP A 512 -4.25 6.32 12.92
N SER A 513 -3.84 6.38 14.19
CA SER A 513 -4.11 7.55 15.04
C SER A 513 -3.40 8.81 14.52
N GLU A 514 -4.01 9.98 14.70
CA GLU A 514 -3.47 11.24 14.16
C GLU A 514 -2.15 11.63 14.81
N SER A 515 -2.09 11.56 16.15
CA SER A 515 -0.87 11.74 16.95
C SER A 515 -0.05 12.98 16.58
N HIS A 516 -0.72 14.12 16.37
CA HIS A 516 -0.14 15.37 15.82
C HIS A 516 1.20 15.76 16.44
N GLU A 517 1.29 15.79 17.78
CA GLU A 517 2.52 16.17 18.49
C GLU A 517 3.67 15.20 18.23
N TRP A 518 3.38 13.90 18.17
CA TRP A 518 4.38 12.88 17.89
C TRP A 518 4.83 12.90 16.42
N VAL A 519 3.90 13.15 15.48
CA VAL A 519 4.23 13.34 14.06
C VAL A 519 5.14 14.56 13.88
N GLU A 520 4.85 15.67 14.55
CA GLU A 520 5.73 16.85 14.56
C GLU A 520 7.11 16.50 15.14
N GLU A 521 7.16 15.77 16.26
CA GLU A 521 8.40 15.35 16.90
C GLU A 521 9.29 14.52 15.94
N ILE A 522 8.74 13.50 15.28
CA ILE A 522 9.52 12.65 14.38
C ILE A 522 10.03 13.38 13.12
N TRP A 523 9.40 14.48 12.74
CA TRP A 523 9.82 15.32 11.62
C TRP A 523 10.67 16.54 12.02
N THR A 524 10.92 16.72 13.31
CA THR A 524 11.85 17.73 13.83
C THR A 524 13.20 17.11 14.19
N THR A 525 14.30 17.78 13.84
CA THR A 525 15.63 17.34 14.30
C THR A 525 15.69 17.48 15.83
N PRO A 526 16.10 16.43 16.56
CA PRO A 526 16.28 16.52 18.00
C PRO A 526 17.20 17.69 18.35
N SER A 527 16.81 18.52 19.31
CA SER A 527 17.68 19.60 19.79
C SER A 527 18.85 19.02 20.58
N ASP A 528 20.08 19.28 20.13
CA ASP A 528 21.35 18.93 20.80
C ASP A 528 21.42 19.31 22.29
#